data_AF-B6QNZ9-F1
#
_entry.id   AF-B6QNZ9-F1
#
_cell.length_a   1.000
_cell.length_b   1.000
_cell.length_c   1.000
_cell.angle_alpha   90.00
_cell.angle_beta   90.00
_cell.angle_gamma   90.00
#
_symmetry.space_group_name_H-M   'P 1'
#
loop_
_entity.id
_entity.type
_entity.pdbx_description
1 polymer ?
#
loop_
_entity_poly.entity_id
_entity_poly.type
_entity_poly.pdbx_seq_one_letter_code
_entity_poly.pdbx_strand_id
1 'polypeptide(L)'
;MSAETFTAIDEKLSDLDPTTTTTNTESVLPSVVNKGRLPYWLVNVPRDQWPDSCPEYLKEQSDKNIGILATPDEEYEWIRWEKVKELVRTNDIGKFQRLPSDLRRYLEYMFYLKQKYGSIMDFVVSERLHWDQEGGLKARGQPFECDGTYYFYLFS
;
A
#
# COMPACT_ATOMS: atom_id res chain seq x y z
N MET A 1 2.50 70.92 -6.09
CA MET A 1 2.16 70.05 -7.23
C MET A 1 0.96 69.21 -6.76
N SER A 2 -0.22 69.84 -6.65
CA SER A 2 -1.32 69.91 -7.65
C SER A 2 -2.13 68.60 -7.64
N ALA A 3 -3.30 68.50 -6.98
CA ALA A 3 -4.65 69.03 -7.36
C ALA A 3 -5.30 68.11 -8.44
N GLU A 4 -6.53 67.59 -8.43
CA GLU A 4 -7.75 67.71 -7.62
C GLU A 4 -8.66 66.48 -7.85
N THR A 5 -9.71 66.39 -7.02
CA THR A 5 -10.98 65.66 -7.15
C THR A 5 -11.70 65.90 -8.48
N PHE A 6 -12.40 64.90 -9.04
CA PHE A 6 -13.62 65.15 -9.82
C PHE A 6 -14.63 63.98 -9.74
N THR A 7 -15.88 64.38 -9.75
CA THR A 7 -17.17 63.74 -9.48
C THR A 7 -17.74 62.84 -10.58
N ALA A 8 -18.54 61.86 -10.13
CA ALA A 8 -19.86 61.43 -10.61
C ALA A 8 -20.17 61.33 -12.12
N ILE A 9 -20.72 60.18 -12.52
CA ILE A 9 -21.97 60.10 -13.30
C ILE A 9 -22.70 58.77 -12.99
N ASP A 10 -23.93 58.93 -12.53
CA ASP A 10 -24.99 57.94 -12.38
C ASP A 10 -26.05 58.29 -13.41
N GLU A 11 -26.40 57.38 -14.31
CA GLU A 11 -27.71 57.38 -14.99
C GLU A 11 -27.95 56.01 -15.64
N LYS A 12 -28.77 55.17 -15.01
CA LYS A 12 -30.18 54.95 -15.42
C LYS A 12 -30.72 53.63 -14.86
N LEU A 13 -31.48 53.76 -13.79
CA LEU A 13 -32.49 52.81 -13.32
C LEU A 13 -33.66 52.75 -14.34
N SER A 14 -34.18 51.55 -14.65
CA SER A 14 -35.63 51.23 -14.62
C SER A 14 -35.94 49.81 -15.14
N ASP A 15 -36.29 48.95 -14.18
CA ASP A 15 -37.47 48.06 -14.12
C ASP A 15 -37.50 46.63 -14.72
N LEU A 16 -38.07 45.73 -13.88
CA LEU A 16 -38.67 44.38 -14.09
C LEU A 16 -37.71 43.18 -13.96
N ASP A 17 -37.91 42.10 -13.20
CA ASP A 17 -38.84 41.58 -12.15
C ASP A 17 -38.13 40.30 -11.59
N PRO A 18 -38.35 39.82 -10.35
CA PRO A 18 -37.63 38.69 -9.77
C PRO A 18 -38.31 37.37 -10.14
N THR A 19 -37.57 36.34 -10.61
CA THR A 19 -37.89 34.89 -10.46
C THR A 19 -36.97 34.03 -11.36
N THR A 20 -36.16 33.18 -10.70
CA THR A 20 -35.70 31.81 -11.09
C THR A 20 -34.84 31.58 -12.35
N THR A 21 -33.71 30.89 -12.14
CA THR A 21 -33.18 29.72 -12.91
C THR A 21 -31.75 29.87 -13.44
N THR A 22 -30.83 29.10 -12.82
CA THR A 22 -29.71 28.34 -13.41
C THR A 22 -28.70 29.05 -14.30
N THR A 23 -27.46 29.18 -13.83
CA THR A 23 -26.28 28.91 -14.69
C THR A 23 -25.12 28.37 -13.85
N ASN A 24 -24.65 27.20 -14.26
CA ASN A 24 -23.56 26.42 -13.69
C ASN A 24 -22.20 27.11 -13.84
N THR A 25 -21.32 26.99 -12.84
CA THR A 25 -19.87 27.09 -13.05
C THR A 25 -19.23 25.86 -12.43
N GLU A 26 -18.80 25.00 -13.34
CA GLU A 26 -18.29 23.65 -13.18
C GLU A 26 -16.84 23.72 -12.63
N SER A 27 -16.63 23.45 -11.35
CA SER A 27 -15.32 22.99 -10.87
C SER A 27 -15.30 21.47 -11.02
N VAL A 28 -14.71 21.00 -12.10
CA VAL A 28 -14.59 19.58 -12.44
C VAL A 28 -13.71 18.87 -11.40
N LEU A 29 -14.33 18.33 -10.37
CA LEU A 29 -13.83 17.18 -9.65
C LEU A 29 -14.13 15.95 -10.52
N PRO A 30 -13.23 14.97 -10.69
CA PRO A 30 -13.61 13.69 -11.24
C PRO A 30 -14.41 12.92 -10.19
N SER A 31 -15.65 13.36 -9.94
CA SER A 31 -16.67 12.63 -9.20
C SER A 31 -17.33 11.62 -10.13
N VAL A 32 -16.60 10.55 -10.44
CA VAL A 32 -17.23 9.27 -10.82
C VAL A 32 -16.82 8.25 -9.77
N VAL A 33 -17.19 8.53 -8.51
CA VAL A 33 -17.25 7.47 -7.50
C VAL A 33 -18.52 6.70 -7.80
N ASN A 34 -18.40 5.70 -8.69
CA ASN A 34 -19.27 4.55 -8.64
C ASN A 34 -19.46 4.19 -7.16
N LYS A 35 -20.70 3.96 -6.68
CA LYS A 35 -20.96 3.28 -5.40
C LYS A 35 -20.53 1.80 -5.51
N GLY A 36 -19.32 1.59 -6.01
CA GLY A 36 -18.66 0.33 -6.27
C GLY A 36 -17.47 0.22 -5.32
N ARG A 37 -17.27 -1.00 -4.85
CA ARG A 37 -16.18 -1.40 -3.96
C ARG A 37 -14.84 -0.77 -4.41
N LEU A 38 -14.09 -0.22 -3.46
CA LEU A 38 -12.78 0.37 -3.75
C LEU A 38 -11.88 -0.65 -4.47
N PRO A 39 -11.04 -0.22 -5.43
CA PRO A 39 -9.95 -1.05 -5.94
C PRO A 39 -9.09 -1.58 -4.78
N TYR A 40 -8.66 -2.85 -4.85
CA TYR A 40 -7.90 -3.50 -3.77
C TYR A 40 -6.65 -2.69 -3.35
N TRP A 41 -5.98 -2.03 -4.30
CA TRP A 41 -4.78 -1.24 -4.03
C TRP A 41 -5.07 0.09 -3.32
N LEU A 42 -6.33 0.50 -3.16
CA LEU A 42 -6.77 1.65 -2.36
C LEU A 42 -7.30 1.27 -0.98
N VAL A 43 -7.59 -0.01 -0.72
CA VAL A 43 -8.06 -0.48 0.59
C VAL A 43 -6.95 -0.32 1.63
N ASN A 44 -7.34 0.10 2.84
CA ASN A 44 -6.46 0.43 3.97
C ASN A 44 -5.46 1.59 3.71
N VAL A 45 -5.71 2.42 2.69
CA VAL A 45 -4.90 3.62 2.42
C VAL A 45 -5.73 4.87 2.76
N PRO A 46 -5.23 5.76 3.65
CA PRO A 46 -5.85 7.07 3.89
C PRO A 46 -6.05 7.85 2.59
N ARG A 47 -7.17 8.57 2.47
CA ARG A 47 -7.56 9.23 1.21
C ARG A 47 -6.54 10.27 0.73
N ASP A 48 -5.86 10.92 1.66
CA ASP A 48 -4.76 11.87 1.43
C ASP A 48 -3.50 11.22 0.85
N GLN A 49 -3.38 9.89 0.93
CA GLN A 49 -2.23 9.11 0.46
C GLN A 49 -2.56 8.23 -0.75
N TRP A 50 -3.71 8.46 -1.39
CA TRP A 50 -4.10 7.68 -2.56
C TRP A 50 -3.15 7.97 -3.73
N PRO A 51 -2.50 6.93 -4.29
CA PRO A 51 -1.67 7.12 -5.47
C PRO A 51 -2.55 7.38 -6.70
N ASP A 52 -2.02 8.13 -7.66
CA ASP A 52 -2.72 8.46 -8.92
C ASP A 52 -3.06 7.21 -9.76
N SER A 53 -2.31 6.13 -9.58
CA SER A 53 -2.48 4.87 -10.28
C SER A 53 -2.05 3.68 -9.42
N CYS A 54 -2.37 2.46 -9.87
CA CYS A 54 -1.96 1.23 -9.16
C CYS A 54 -0.43 1.15 -9.08
N PRO A 55 0.16 1.11 -7.87
CA PRO A 55 1.62 1.00 -7.70
C PRO A 55 2.19 -0.22 -8.41
N GLU A 56 3.38 -0.10 -9.01
CA GLU A 56 4.02 -1.20 -9.75
C GLU A 56 4.14 -2.50 -8.92
N TYR A 57 4.50 -2.37 -7.64
CA TYR A 57 4.65 -3.53 -6.75
C TYR A 57 3.32 -4.25 -6.43
N LEU A 58 2.19 -3.64 -6.77
CA LEU A 58 0.85 -4.24 -6.65
C LEU A 58 0.28 -4.68 -7.99
N LYS A 59 0.95 -4.43 -9.12
CA LYS A 59 0.49 -4.99 -10.39
C LYS A 59 0.68 -6.50 -10.41
N GLU A 60 -0.16 -7.16 -11.20
CA GLU A 60 -0.05 -8.60 -11.51
C GLU A 60 0.01 -9.51 -10.26
N GLN A 61 -0.67 -9.12 -9.18
CA GLN A 61 -0.78 -9.96 -7.99
C GLN A 61 -1.68 -11.17 -8.25
N SER A 62 -1.39 -12.27 -7.54
CA SER A 62 -2.24 -13.45 -7.58
C SER A 62 -3.64 -13.16 -7.03
N ASP A 63 -4.63 -13.95 -7.46
CA ASP A 63 -6.02 -13.81 -6.98
C ASP A 63 -6.10 -13.88 -5.45
N LYS A 64 -5.27 -14.72 -4.82
CA LYS A 64 -5.16 -14.79 -3.35
C LYS A 64 -4.69 -13.47 -2.76
N ASN A 65 -3.62 -12.87 -3.30
CA ASN A 65 -3.11 -11.59 -2.81
C ASN A 65 -4.09 -10.46 -3.04
N ILE A 66 -4.73 -10.41 -4.23
CA ILE A 66 -5.78 -9.43 -4.53
C ILE A 66 -6.93 -9.56 -3.52
N GLY A 67 -7.36 -10.79 -3.22
CA GLY A 67 -8.39 -11.06 -2.23
C GLY A 67 -8.02 -10.54 -0.83
N ILE A 68 -6.81 -10.81 -0.37
CA ILE A 68 -6.33 -10.32 0.95
C ILE A 68 -6.22 -8.79 0.95
N LEU A 69 -5.63 -8.18 -0.09
CA LEU A 69 -5.47 -6.73 -0.19
C LEU A 69 -6.82 -6.00 -0.30
N ALA A 70 -7.86 -6.65 -0.81
CA ALA A 70 -9.20 -6.10 -0.92
C ALA A 70 -10.00 -6.14 0.40
N THR A 71 -9.43 -6.70 1.47
CA THR A 71 -10.06 -6.80 2.79
C THR A 71 -9.61 -5.65 3.69
N PRO A 72 -10.54 -4.91 4.32
CA PRO A 72 -10.20 -3.95 5.36
C PRO A 72 -9.43 -4.60 6.51
N ASP A 73 -8.45 -3.91 7.09
CA ASP A 73 -7.67 -4.44 8.22
C ASP A 73 -8.58 -4.76 9.42
N GLU A 74 -9.68 -4.03 9.60
CA GLU A 74 -10.66 -4.25 10.67
C GLU A 74 -11.42 -5.59 10.55
N GLU A 75 -11.52 -6.13 9.33
CA GLU A 75 -12.14 -7.43 9.06
C GLU A 75 -11.14 -8.59 9.19
N TYR A 76 -9.88 -8.31 9.49
CA TYR A 76 -8.86 -9.34 9.64
C TYR A 76 -9.03 -10.11 10.95
N GLU A 77 -9.26 -11.41 10.84
CA GLU A 77 -9.33 -12.31 11.98
C GLU A 77 -7.97 -12.99 12.26
N TRP A 78 -7.50 -12.85 13.50
CA TRP A 78 -6.29 -13.53 13.97
C TRP A 78 -6.50 -15.03 14.12
N ILE A 79 -5.60 -15.82 13.55
CA ILE A 79 -5.63 -17.28 13.68
C ILE A 79 -5.31 -17.66 15.13
N ARG A 80 -6.27 -18.30 15.80
CA ARG A 80 -6.09 -18.81 17.16
C ARG A 80 -5.06 -19.94 17.21
N TRP A 81 -4.37 -20.08 18.34
CA TRP A 81 -3.31 -21.07 18.54
C TRP A 81 -3.73 -22.51 18.20
N GLU A 82 -4.93 -22.92 18.61
CA GLU A 82 -5.45 -24.26 18.29
C GLU A 82 -5.57 -24.49 16.78
N LYS A 83 -5.98 -23.47 16.03
CA LYS A 83 -6.07 -23.53 14.58
C LYS A 83 -4.69 -23.56 13.94
N VAL A 84 -3.72 -22.82 14.47
CA VAL A 84 -2.32 -22.87 14.00
C VAL A 84 -1.78 -24.30 14.09
N LYS A 85 -1.94 -24.95 15.25
CA LYS A 85 -1.50 -26.34 15.46
C LYS A 85 -2.15 -27.29 14.44
N GLU A 86 -3.45 -27.14 14.20
CA GLU A 86 -4.16 -27.97 13.23
C GLU A 86 -3.64 -27.77 11.80
N LEU A 87 -3.45 -26.52 11.37
CA LEU A 87 -2.92 -26.22 10.03
C LEU A 87 -1.51 -26.79 9.82
N VAL A 88 -0.66 -26.72 10.84
CA VAL A 88 0.68 -27.34 10.79
C VAL A 88 0.57 -28.86 10.72
N ARG A 89 -0.29 -29.47 11.54
CA ARG A 89 -0.51 -30.92 11.57
C ARG A 89 -1.02 -31.46 10.23
N THR A 90 -1.88 -30.71 9.54
CA THR A 90 -2.43 -31.10 8.22
C THR A 90 -1.58 -30.65 7.04
N ASN A 91 -0.45 -29.96 7.28
CA ASN A 91 0.37 -29.32 6.25
C ASN A 91 -0.42 -28.33 5.36
N ASP A 92 -1.50 -27.74 5.89
CA ASP A 92 -2.30 -26.72 5.19
C ASP A 92 -1.74 -25.31 5.45
N ILE A 93 -0.43 -25.15 5.21
CA ILE A 93 0.30 -23.90 5.46
C ILE A 93 -0.17 -22.76 4.55
N GLY A 94 -0.87 -23.09 3.45
CA GLY A 94 -1.43 -22.11 2.52
C GLY A 94 -2.55 -21.26 3.14
N LYS A 95 -3.11 -21.65 4.29
CA LYS A 95 -4.11 -20.85 5.03
C LYS A 95 -3.49 -19.76 5.89
N PHE A 96 -2.20 -19.80 6.15
CA PHE A 96 -1.54 -18.67 6.80
C PHE A 96 -1.57 -17.47 5.85
N GLN A 97 -2.05 -16.36 6.40
CA GLN A 97 -2.17 -15.08 5.70
C GLN A 97 -1.62 -13.97 6.59
N ARG A 98 -1.17 -12.89 5.95
CA ARG A 98 -0.74 -11.67 6.63
C ARG A 98 -1.94 -10.75 6.79
N LEU A 99 -1.87 -9.84 7.75
CA LEU A 99 -2.74 -8.66 7.79
C LEU A 99 -2.65 -7.94 6.42
N PRO A 100 -3.75 -7.45 5.83
CA PRO A 100 -3.73 -6.83 4.50
C PRO A 100 -2.72 -5.70 4.36
N SER A 101 -2.64 -4.77 5.32
CA SER A 101 -1.61 -3.71 5.29
C SER A 101 -0.18 -4.24 5.40
N ASP A 102 0.05 -5.32 6.15
CA ASP A 102 1.38 -5.94 6.23
C ASP A 102 1.74 -6.68 4.94
N LEU A 103 0.75 -7.28 4.27
CA LEU A 103 0.96 -7.84 2.94
C LEU A 103 1.37 -6.74 1.95
N ARG A 104 0.73 -5.57 1.98
CA ARG A 104 1.12 -4.42 1.16
C ARG A 104 2.57 -4.01 1.41
N ARG A 105 2.95 -3.77 2.67
CA ARG A 105 4.33 -3.41 3.05
C ARG A 105 5.33 -4.48 2.64
N TYR A 106 4.97 -5.74 2.80
CA TYR A 106 5.80 -6.86 2.38
C TYR A 106 6.03 -6.85 0.86
N LEU A 107 4.98 -6.67 0.05
CA LEU A 107 5.10 -6.63 -1.41
C LEU A 107 5.96 -5.46 -1.88
N GLU A 108 5.78 -4.28 -1.27
CA GLU A 108 6.60 -3.10 -1.54
C GLU A 108 8.08 -3.37 -1.21
N TYR A 109 8.36 -3.93 -0.03
CA TYR A 109 9.73 -4.25 0.37
C TYR A 109 10.36 -5.33 -0.52
N MET A 110 9.61 -6.37 -0.89
CA MET A 110 10.07 -7.40 -1.82
C MET A 110 10.37 -6.84 -3.21
N PHE A 111 9.55 -5.91 -3.69
CA PHE A 111 9.80 -5.21 -4.96
C PHE A 111 11.09 -4.40 -4.89
N TYR A 112 11.27 -3.60 -3.84
CA TYR A 112 12.52 -2.86 -3.61
C TYR A 112 13.75 -3.78 -3.56
N LEU A 113 13.69 -4.88 -2.81
CA LEU A 113 14.81 -5.82 -2.71
C LEU A 113 15.17 -6.44 -4.05
N LYS A 114 14.18 -6.85 -4.85
CA LYS A 114 14.45 -7.39 -6.20
C LYS A 114 15.12 -6.35 -7.10
N GLN A 115 14.67 -5.09 -7.06
CA GLN A 115 15.28 -4.03 -7.86
C GLN A 115 16.72 -3.73 -7.43
N LYS A 116 17.01 -3.78 -6.13
CA LYS A 116 18.33 -3.42 -5.59
C LYS A 116 19.34 -4.57 -5.66
N TYR A 117 18.91 -5.80 -5.37
CA TYR A 117 19.80 -6.95 -5.20
C TYR A 117 19.67 -8.00 -6.30
N GLY A 118 18.76 -7.81 -7.27
CA GLY A 118 18.48 -8.78 -8.32
C GLY A 118 17.61 -9.95 -7.85
N SER A 119 17.89 -10.49 -6.66
CA SER A 119 17.04 -11.48 -6.02
C SER A 119 16.95 -11.29 -4.50
N ILE A 120 15.84 -11.76 -3.93
CA ILE A 120 15.65 -11.79 -2.47
C ILE A 120 16.69 -12.74 -1.83
N MET A 121 17.07 -13.81 -2.53
CA MET A 121 18.03 -14.79 -2.02
C MET A 121 19.42 -14.17 -1.89
N ASP A 122 19.86 -13.41 -2.90
CA ASP A 122 21.14 -12.71 -2.86
C ASP A 122 21.18 -11.71 -1.72
N PHE A 123 20.10 -10.94 -1.52
CA PHE A 123 19.95 -10.06 -0.36
C PHE A 123 20.08 -10.84 0.96
N VAL A 124 19.41 -11.97 1.12
CA VAL A 124 19.45 -12.74 2.38
C VAL A 124 20.86 -13.29 2.64
N VAL A 125 21.51 -13.87 1.64
CA VAL A 125 22.85 -14.46 1.79
C VAL A 125 23.90 -13.39 2.09
N SER A 126 23.88 -12.28 1.36
CA SER A 126 24.92 -11.25 1.43
C SER A 126 24.72 -10.23 2.56
N GLU A 127 23.49 -9.77 2.78
CA GLU A 127 23.21 -8.65 3.69
C GLU A 127 22.65 -9.09 5.05
N ARG A 128 21.94 -10.22 5.11
CA ARG A 128 21.36 -10.70 6.38
C ARG A 128 22.28 -11.71 7.06
N LEU A 129 22.66 -12.75 6.32
CA LEU A 129 23.40 -13.88 6.87
C LEU A 129 24.92 -13.72 6.75
N HIS A 130 25.38 -12.87 5.83
CA HIS A 130 26.80 -12.66 5.49
C HIS A 130 27.54 -13.98 5.18
N TRP A 131 26.83 -14.97 4.62
CA TRP A 131 27.36 -16.31 4.37
C TRP A 131 28.30 -16.38 3.16
N ASP A 132 28.36 -15.32 2.35
CA ASP A 132 29.25 -15.20 1.19
C ASP A 132 30.63 -14.60 1.53
N GLN A 133 30.82 -14.01 2.71
CA GLN A 133 32.05 -13.28 3.06
C GLN A 133 33.22 -14.19 3.47
N GLU A 134 32.99 -15.38 4.03
CA GLU A 134 34.03 -16.28 4.56
C GLU A 134 34.28 -17.52 3.68
N GLY A 135 34.65 -17.30 2.41
CA GLY A 135 35.10 -18.38 1.52
C GLY A 135 33.97 -19.20 0.88
N GLY A 136 32.76 -18.64 0.86
CA GLY A 136 31.57 -19.17 0.19
C GLY A 136 30.75 -20.16 1.03
N LEU A 137 29.57 -20.54 0.48
CA LEU A 137 28.63 -21.50 1.07
C LEU A 137 29.24 -22.92 1.09
N LYS A 138 30.05 -23.23 2.11
CA LYS A 138 30.60 -24.56 2.35
C LYS A 138 29.83 -25.25 3.48
N ALA A 139 29.35 -26.47 3.21
CA ALA A 139 28.72 -27.28 4.24
C ALA A 139 29.68 -27.56 5.40
N ARG A 140 29.19 -27.42 6.64
CA ARG A 140 29.93 -27.69 7.87
C ARG A 140 29.05 -28.53 8.80
N GLY A 141 29.49 -29.74 9.11
CA GLY A 141 28.81 -30.63 10.06
C GLY A 141 27.38 -31.01 9.67
N GLN A 142 26.66 -31.55 10.64
CA GLN A 142 25.21 -31.78 10.60
C GLN A 142 24.45 -30.46 10.88
N PRO A 143 23.17 -30.37 10.50
CA PRO A 143 22.34 -29.21 10.84
C PRO A 143 22.39 -28.90 12.34
N PHE A 144 22.62 -27.64 12.69
CA PHE A 144 22.69 -27.13 14.06
C PHE A 144 23.88 -27.63 14.89
N GLU A 145 24.91 -28.22 14.27
CA GLU A 145 26.12 -28.68 14.98
C GLU A 145 27.13 -27.57 15.24
N CYS A 146 27.25 -26.62 14.31
CA CYS A 146 28.24 -25.54 14.39
C CYS A 146 27.56 -24.18 14.58
N ASP A 147 28.08 -23.37 15.50
CA ASP A 147 27.67 -21.98 15.64
C ASP A 147 27.92 -21.18 14.34
N GLY A 148 27.09 -20.17 14.08
CA GLY A 148 27.16 -19.36 12.85
C GLY A 148 26.57 -20.02 11.59
N THR A 149 26.14 -21.28 11.68
CA THR A 149 25.40 -21.97 10.60
C THR A 149 23.88 -21.73 10.65
N TYR A 150 23.39 -21.09 11.71
CA TYR A 150 22.01 -20.69 11.88
C TYR A 150 21.92 -19.35 12.62
N TYR A 151 20.88 -18.58 12.30
CA TYR A 151 20.58 -17.32 12.95
C TYR A 151 19.10 -17.27 13.28
N PHE A 152 18.77 -16.86 14.51
CA PHE A 152 17.39 -16.55 14.91
C PHE A 152 17.20 -15.04 14.88
N TYR A 153 16.28 -14.56 14.05
CA TYR A 153 15.89 -13.16 14.02
C TYR A 153 14.74 -12.95 14.99
N LEU A 154 15.06 -12.32 16.12
CA LEU A 154 14.06 -11.84 17.06
C LEU A 154 13.57 -10.48 16.57
N PHE A 155 12.26 -10.32 16.45
CA PHE A 155 11.65 -9.02 16.24
C PHE A 155 11.56 -8.33 17.62
N SER A 156 12.46 -7.38 17.87
CA SER A 156 12.49 -6.50 19.04
C SER A 156 11.59 -5.29 18.85
#